data_AF-A0A5C0XPF6-F1
#
_entry.id   AF-A0A5C0XPF6-F1
#
_cell.length_a   1.000
_cell.length_b   1.000
_cell.length_c   1.000
_cell.angle_alpha   90.00
_cell.angle_beta   90.00
_cell.angle_gamma   90.00
#
_symmetry.space_group_name_H-M   'P 1'
#
loop_
_entity.id
_entity.type
_entity.pdbx_description
1 polymer ?
#
loop_
_entity_poly.entity_id
_entity_poly.type
_entity_poly.pdbx_seq_one_letter_code
_entity_poly.pdbx_strand_id
1 'polypeptide(L)'
;MFGGKKKSEGITWAFFQKHYPEVVEELKALREWERVKSSLADSERLGEYSILALTALVALRREIMQEIESIREELFSLNSKLDSYKVENEKSFKRIEKEIEKLKENIDELDRRTLVVSNLEKFLPRLSEIEEKLYSYPLEVAESMEKRILESLEKKVENIVNSKLKEIESMTPGVIKDIMEKYEKAIRENLELKSKLEEREKIIKKLKEQLKGFEEGAKKVQEIEKKIGEYEKVARELREIKARLIKITGVYDVEEALNIIERSYIPKSKVEELAKNIKELMRENEELREENERLRKEIEKITKLIKTIMEEGITESPSQEE
;
A
#
# COMPACT_ATOMS: atom_id res chain seq x y z
N MET A 1 -90.72 -62.79 26.23
CA MET A 1 -89.60 -63.01 25.29
C MET A 1 -88.80 -61.72 25.20
N PHE A 2 -87.78 -61.59 26.04
CA PHE A 2 -86.93 -60.41 26.06
C PHE A 2 -85.90 -60.52 24.93
N GLY A 3 -85.97 -59.62 23.96
CA GLY A 3 -84.97 -59.48 22.92
C GLY A 3 -83.61 -59.20 23.55
N GLY A 4 -82.68 -60.14 23.38
CA GLY A 4 -81.29 -59.94 23.78
C GLY A 4 -80.70 -58.79 22.97
N LYS A 5 -80.40 -57.68 23.63
CA LYS A 5 -79.55 -56.62 23.08
C LYS A 5 -78.22 -57.26 22.67
N LYS A 6 -77.93 -57.30 21.37
CA LYS A 6 -76.56 -57.52 20.87
C LYS A 6 -75.70 -56.45 21.53
N LYS A 7 -74.81 -56.85 22.44
CA LYS A 7 -73.72 -55.99 22.91
C LYS A 7 -72.91 -55.65 21.66
N SER A 8 -73.00 -54.41 21.18
CA SER A 8 -72.05 -53.89 20.21
C SER A 8 -70.66 -54.14 20.79
N GLU A 9 -69.84 -54.97 20.12
CA GLU A 9 -68.40 -54.98 20.37
C GLU A 9 -67.95 -53.53 20.20
N GLY A 10 -67.70 -52.86 21.32
CA GLY A 10 -67.26 -51.48 21.31
C GLY A 10 -65.96 -51.41 20.55
N ILE A 11 -65.86 -50.46 19.63
CA ILE A 11 -64.58 -50.09 19.03
C ILE A 11 -63.61 -49.87 20.19
N THR A 12 -62.54 -50.65 20.28
CA THR A 12 -61.56 -50.58 21.38
C THR A 12 -60.20 -50.14 20.82
N TRP A 13 -59.23 -49.70 21.63
CA TRP A 13 -57.92 -49.30 21.11
C TRP A 13 -57.20 -50.44 20.37
N ALA A 14 -57.36 -51.67 20.87
CA ALA A 14 -56.88 -52.88 20.20
C ALA A 14 -57.48 -53.08 18.79
N PHE A 15 -58.70 -52.60 18.56
CA PHE A 15 -59.32 -52.61 17.23
C PHE A 15 -58.57 -51.68 16.27
N PHE A 16 -58.24 -50.45 16.70
CA PHE A 16 -57.46 -49.50 15.91
C PHE A 16 -56.03 -49.97 15.66
N GLN A 17 -55.37 -50.57 16.65
CA GLN A 17 -54.04 -51.16 16.47
C GLN A 17 -54.01 -52.27 15.41
N LYS A 18 -55.10 -53.06 15.33
CA LYS A 18 -55.18 -54.19 14.40
C LYS A 18 -55.60 -53.79 12.99
N HIS A 19 -56.48 -52.80 12.84
CA HIS A 19 -57.08 -52.44 11.54
C HIS A 19 -56.49 -51.16 10.94
N TYR A 20 -55.90 -50.27 11.76
CA TYR A 20 -55.32 -48.99 11.35
C TYR A 20 -53.98 -48.72 12.06
N PRO A 21 -52.97 -49.59 11.89
CA PRO A 21 -51.67 -49.43 12.55
C PRO A 21 -50.97 -48.13 12.16
N GLU A 22 -51.08 -47.70 10.90
CA GLU A 22 -50.48 -46.45 10.40
C GLU A 22 -50.99 -45.23 11.16
N VAL A 23 -52.31 -45.15 11.40
CA VAL A 23 -52.92 -44.04 12.15
C VAL A 23 -52.43 -44.03 13.61
N VAL A 24 -52.23 -45.21 14.20
CA VAL A 24 -51.73 -45.33 15.57
C VAL A 24 -50.26 -44.89 15.67
N GLU A 25 -49.44 -45.22 14.69
CA GLU A 25 -48.04 -44.78 14.65
C GLU A 25 -47.93 -43.26 14.45
N GLU A 26 -48.72 -42.67 13.54
CA GLU A 26 -48.79 -41.21 13.36
C GLU A 26 -49.27 -40.48 14.63
N LEU A 27 -50.25 -41.05 15.36
CA LEU A 27 -50.69 -40.50 16.64
C LEU A 27 -49.58 -40.53 17.69
N LYS A 28 -48.78 -41.61 17.73
CA LYS A 28 -47.62 -41.72 18.63
C LYS A 28 -46.49 -40.76 18.27
N ALA A 29 -46.38 -40.38 17.00
CA ALA A 29 -45.35 -39.46 16.51
C ALA A 29 -45.59 -38.00 16.95
N LEU A 30 -46.81 -37.66 17.38
CA LEU A 30 -47.15 -36.32 17.88
C LEU A 30 -46.31 -35.92 19.10
N ARG A 31 -45.82 -34.67 19.13
CA ARG A 31 -45.08 -34.14 20.29
C ARG A 31 -45.87 -34.17 21.61
N GLU A 32 -47.18 -33.94 21.56
CA GLU A 32 -48.08 -34.03 22.72
C GLU A 32 -48.70 -35.44 22.89
N TRP A 33 -48.08 -36.51 22.39
CA TRP A 33 -48.62 -37.89 22.47
C TRP A 33 -49.04 -38.30 23.88
N GLU A 34 -48.27 -37.97 24.93
CA GLU A 34 -48.64 -38.32 26.32
C GLU A 34 -49.98 -37.72 26.75
N ARG A 35 -50.39 -36.59 26.17
CA ARG A 35 -51.68 -35.95 26.42
C ARG A 35 -52.81 -36.58 25.60
N VAL A 36 -52.51 -37.05 24.38
CA VAL A 36 -53.44 -37.81 23.57
C VAL A 36 -53.70 -39.19 24.21
N LYS A 37 -52.65 -39.81 24.73
CA LYS A 37 -52.67 -41.08 25.46
C LYS A 37 -53.42 -40.99 26.79
N SER A 38 -53.35 -39.88 27.52
CA SER A 38 -54.18 -39.72 28.72
C SER A 38 -55.68 -39.64 28.37
N SER A 39 -56.00 -39.01 27.23
CA SER A 39 -57.38 -38.96 26.71
C SER A 39 -57.87 -40.30 26.17
N LEU A 40 -56.97 -41.24 25.85
CA LEU A 40 -57.30 -42.60 25.43
C LEU A 40 -57.98 -43.39 26.55
N ALA A 41 -57.48 -43.27 27.79
CA ALA A 41 -58.05 -43.95 28.95
C ALA A 41 -59.48 -43.44 29.24
N ASP A 42 -59.69 -42.13 29.11
CA ASP A 42 -61.02 -41.52 29.26
C ASP A 42 -61.97 -41.90 28.11
N SER A 43 -61.45 -41.99 26.88
CA SER A 43 -62.21 -42.41 25.70
C SER A 43 -62.61 -43.88 25.77
N GLU A 44 -61.75 -44.76 26.28
CA GLU A 44 -62.06 -46.18 26.51
C GLU A 44 -63.11 -46.38 27.60
N ARG A 45 -63.05 -45.57 28.66
CA ARG A 45 -64.03 -45.60 29.75
C ARG A 45 -65.42 -45.14 29.32
N LEU A 46 -65.50 -44.14 28.46
CA LEU A 46 -66.75 -43.56 27.96
C LEU A 46 -67.27 -44.24 26.68
N GLY A 47 -66.42 -44.98 25.97
CA GLY A 47 -66.74 -45.56 24.66
C GLY A 47 -66.80 -44.53 23.52
N GLU A 48 -66.33 -43.30 23.76
CA GLU A 48 -66.41 -42.17 22.83
C GLU A 48 -65.03 -41.76 22.33
N TYR A 49 -64.58 -42.37 21.22
CA TYR A 49 -63.31 -42.05 20.56
C TYR A 49 -63.29 -40.70 19.84
N SER A 50 -64.43 -40.00 19.77
CA SER A 50 -64.50 -38.61 19.33
C SER A 50 -63.64 -37.69 20.22
N ILE A 51 -63.55 -37.99 21.52
CA ILE A 51 -62.72 -37.23 22.47
C ILE A 51 -61.25 -37.41 22.14
N LEU A 52 -60.80 -38.65 21.93
CA LEU A 52 -59.43 -38.95 21.48
C LEU A 52 -59.09 -38.22 20.17
N ALA A 53 -59.99 -38.27 19.18
CA ALA A 53 -59.80 -37.62 17.89
C ALA A 53 -59.69 -36.09 18.04
N LEU A 54 -60.53 -35.46 18.88
CA LEU A 54 -60.46 -34.03 19.16
C LEU A 54 -59.17 -33.66 19.89
N THR A 55 -58.74 -34.44 20.88
CA THR A 55 -57.47 -34.20 21.57
C THR A 55 -56.28 -34.32 20.60
N ALA A 56 -56.28 -35.34 19.74
CA ALA A 56 -55.25 -35.52 18.71
C ALA A 56 -55.23 -34.35 17.71
N LEU A 57 -56.39 -33.87 17.25
CA LEU A 57 -56.48 -32.70 16.39
C LEU A 57 -55.99 -31.41 17.07
N VAL A 58 -56.27 -31.24 18.36
CA VAL A 58 -55.77 -30.09 19.13
C VAL A 58 -54.26 -30.15 19.30
N ALA A 59 -53.71 -31.34 19.58
CA ALA A 59 -52.27 -31.57 19.66
C ALA A 59 -51.58 -31.26 18.33
N LEU A 60 -52.08 -31.81 17.22
CA LEU A 60 -51.58 -31.56 15.88
C LEU A 60 -51.63 -30.07 15.52
N ARG A 61 -52.76 -29.39 15.80
CA ARG A 61 -52.88 -27.95 15.56
C ARG A 61 -51.82 -27.14 16.32
N ARG A 62 -51.51 -27.51 17.55
CA ARG A 62 -50.49 -26.82 18.36
C ARG A 62 -49.10 -27.02 17.80
N GLU A 63 -48.78 -28.24 17.39
CA GLU A 63 -47.50 -28.56 16.76
C GLU A 63 -47.31 -27.77 15.46
N ILE A 64 -48.32 -27.76 14.58
CA ILE A 64 -48.32 -26.93 13.36
C ILE A 64 -48.13 -25.44 13.68
N MET A 65 -48.80 -24.91 14.72
CA MET A 65 -48.63 -23.52 15.11
C MET A 65 -47.21 -23.21 15.61
N GLN A 66 -46.59 -24.12 16.37
CA GLN A 66 -45.20 -23.99 16.81
C GLN A 66 -44.23 -24.03 15.62
N GLU A 67 -44.45 -24.91 14.65
CA GLU A 67 -43.65 -24.97 13.42
C GLU A 67 -43.79 -23.69 12.59
N ILE A 68 -45.02 -23.18 12.43
CA ILE A 68 -45.26 -21.91 11.75
C ILE A 68 -44.50 -20.77 12.44
N GLU A 69 -44.47 -20.74 13.77
CA GLU A 69 -43.76 -19.72 14.54
C GLU A 69 -42.24 -19.84 14.35
N SER A 70 -41.69 -21.05 14.44
CA SER A 70 -40.28 -21.33 14.13
C SER A 70 -39.89 -20.89 12.72
N ILE A 71 -40.71 -21.23 11.71
CA ILE A 71 -40.47 -20.84 10.31
C ILE A 71 -40.55 -19.32 10.16
N ARG A 72 -41.45 -18.63 10.87
CA ARG A 72 -41.55 -17.16 10.84
C ARG A 72 -40.31 -16.51 11.44
N GLU A 73 -39.80 -17.04 12.54
CA GLU A 73 -38.55 -16.57 13.17
C GLU A 73 -37.36 -16.77 12.23
N GLU A 74 -37.25 -17.95 11.61
CA GLU A 74 -36.22 -18.22 10.61
C GLU A 74 -36.31 -17.28 9.41
N LEU A 75 -37.52 -17.07 8.87
CA LEU A 75 -37.77 -16.17 7.75
C LEU A 75 -37.40 -14.72 8.12
N PHE A 76 -37.76 -14.27 9.32
CA PHE A 76 -37.38 -12.95 9.81
C PHE A 76 -35.85 -12.81 9.94
N SER A 77 -35.18 -13.83 10.47
CA SER A 77 -33.72 -13.84 10.58
C SER A 77 -33.04 -13.80 9.21
N LEU A 78 -33.60 -14.53 8.24
CA LEU A 78 -33.09 -14.61 6.87
C LEU A 78 -33.32 -13.29 6.12
N ASN A 79 -34.47 -12.65 6.33
CA ASN A 79 -34.76 -11.35 5.75
C ASN A 79 -33.85 -10.25 6.34
N SER A 80 -33.62 -10.28 7.65
CA SER A 80 -32.66 -9.38 8.31
C SER A 80 -31.24 -9.54 7.76
N LYS A 81 -30.78 -10.80 7.59
CA LYS A 81 -29.49 -11.09 6.93
C LYS A 81 -29.46 -10.58 5.50
N LEU A 82 -30.53 -10.80 4.74
CA LEU A 82 -30.62 -10.33 3.35
C LEU A 82 -30.52 -8.80 3.26
N ASP A 83 -31.20 -8.08 4.15
CA ASP A 83 -31.12 -6.62 4.21
C ASP A 83 -29.72 -6.15 4.62
N SER A 84 -29.06 -6.83 5.58
CA SER A 84 -27.67 -6.51 5.91
C SER A 84 -26.72 -6.73 4.73
N TYR A 85 -26.88 -7.84 3.98
CA TYR A 85 -26.09 -8.13 2.80
C TYR A 85 -26.33 -7.11 1.69
N LYS A 86 -27.59 -6.69 1.46
CA LYS A 86 -27.90 -5.64 0.48
C LYS A 86 -27.20 -4.33 0.83
N VAL A 87 -27.28 -3.90 2.09
CA VAL A 87 -26.65 -2.65 2.56
C VAL A 87 -25.12 -2.74 2.49
N GLU A 88 -24.53 -3.86 2.89
CA GLU A 88 -23.09 -4.08 2.79
C GLU A 88 -22.62 -4.06 1.34
N ASN A 89 -23.35 -4.74 0.45
CA ASN A 89 -23.03 -4.80 -0.97
C ASN A 89 -23.21 -3.43 -1.66
N GLU A 90 -24.20 -2.63 -1.28
CA GLU A 90 -24.34 -1.27 -1.80
C GLU A 90 -23.18 -0.37 -1.34
N LYS A 91 -22.71 -0.55 -0.10
CA LYS A 91 -21.54 0.17 0.42
C LYS A 91 -20.25 -0.27 -0.27
N SER A 92 -20.05 -1.57 -0.51
CA SER A 92 -18.87 -2.07 -1.22
C SER A 92 -18.87 -1.57 -2.68
N PHE A 93 -20.02 -1.59 -3.35
CA PHE A 93 -20.17 -1.08 -4.71
C PHE A 93 -19.80 0.40 -4.80
N LYS A 94 -20.33 1.25 -3.90
CA LYS A 94 -19.98 2.68 -3.83
C LYS A 94 -18.49 2.93 -3.55
N ARG A 95 -17.81 2.03 -2.82
CA ARG A 95 -16.35 2.14 -2.61
C ARG A 95 -15.59 1.81 -3.88
N ILE A 96 -15.97 0.71 -4.54
CA ILE A 96 -15.36 0.29 -5.81
C ILE A 96 -15.57 1.36 -6.89
N GLU A 97 -16.75 1.95 -7.02
CA GLU A 97 -17.01 3.05 -7.96
C GLU A 97 -16.06 4.23 -7.72
N LYS A 98 -15.86 4.64 -6.47
CA LYS A 98 -14.92 5.72 -6.11
C LYS A 98 -13.48 5.36 -6.42
N GLU A 99 -13.07 4.12 -6.21
CA GLU A 99 -11.72 3.65 -6.54
C GLU A 99 -11.49 3.63 -8.06
N ILE A 100 -12.49 3.17 -8.84
CA ILE A 100 -12.45 3.22 -10.30
C ILE A 100 -12.35 4.67 -10.79
N GLU A 101 -13.09 5.59 -10.20
CA GLU A 101 -13.05 6.99 -10.60
C GLU A 101 -11.69 7.63 -10.32
N LYS A 102 -11.09 7.38 -9.14
CA LYS A 102 -9.72 7.80 -8.83
C LYS A 102 -8.68 7.19 -9.78
N LEU A 103 -8.85 5.91 -10.13
CA LEU A 103 -7.94 5.26 -11.08
C LEU A 103 -8.04 5.88 -12.48
N LYS A 104 -9.25 6.24 -12.92
CA LYS A 104 -9.44 6.99 -14.17
C LYS A 104 -8.75 8.36 -14.14
N GLU A 105 -8.92 9.12 -13.06
CA GLU A 105 -8.23 10.41 -12.88
C GLU A 105 -6.70 10.26 -12.93
N ASN A 106 -6.15 9.24 -12.28
CA ASN A 106 -4.71 8.96 -12.31
C ASN A 106 -4.22 8.56 -13.71
N ILE A 107 -5.02 7.80 -14.46
CA ILE A 107 -4.71 7.43 -15.85
C ILE A 107 -4.70 8.69 -16.74
N ASP A 108 -5.71 9.55 -16.61
CA ASP A 108 -5.78 10.80 -17.36
C ASP A 108 -4.58 11.72 -17.05
N GLU A 109 -4.12 11.75 -15.78
CA GLU A 109 -2.91 12.48 -15.41
C GLU A 109 -1.66 11.87 -16.03
N LEU A 110 -1.53 10.54 -16.00
CA LEU A 110 -0.41 9.84 -16.64
C LEU A 110 -0.38 10.05 -18.15
N ASP A 111 -1.53 10.06 -18.82
CA ASP A 111 -1.62 10.36 -20.26
C ASP A 111 -1.17 11.79 -20.56
N ARG A 112 -1.59 12.77 -19.75
CA ARG A 112 -1.10 14.15 -19.87
C ARG A 112 0.41 14.24 -19.69
N ARG A 113 0.97 13.55 -18.69
CA ARG A 113 2.42 13.52 -18.45
C ARG A 113 3.16 12.84 -19.61
N THR A 114 2.61 11.74 -20.15
CA THR A 114 3.16 11.03 -21.32
C THR A 114 3.19 11.93 -22.55
N LEU A 115 2.13 12.72 -22.79
CA LEU A 115 2.10 13.71 -23.86
C LEU A 115 3.19 14.78 -23.70
N VAL A 116 3.42 15.25 -22.47
CA VAL A 116 4.51 16.20 -22.18
C VAL A 116 5.88 15.57 -22.45
N VAL A 117 6.11 14.33 -22.02
CA VAL A 117 7.36 13.59 -22.29
C VAL A 117 7.57 13.41 -23.80
N SER A 118 6.56 12.98 -24.54
CA SER A 118 6.64 12.84 -26.01
C SER A 118 6.95 14.17 -26.70
N ASN A 119 6.42 15.28 -26.18
CA ASN A 119 6.78 16.60 -26.69
C ASN A 119 8.23 16.97 -26.37
N LEU A 120 8.71 16.68 -25.16
CA LEU A 120 10.11 16.91 -24.77
C LEU A 120 11.09 16.07 -25.61
N GLU A 121 10.75 14.82 -25.92
CA GLU A 121 11.51 13.96 -26.84
C GLU A 121 11.66 14.58 -28.23
N LYS A 122 10.62 15.28 -28.73
CA LYS A 122 10.69 16.01 -30.01
C LYS A 122 11.55 17.28 -29.91
N PHE A 123 11.65 17.89 -28.73
CA PHE A 123 12.46 19.09 -28.52
C PHE A 123 13.94 18.79 -28.26
N LEU A 124 14.27 17.61 -27.73
CA LEU A 124 15.65 17.17 -27.45
C LEU A 124 16.60 17.34 -28.64
N PRO A 125 16.29 16.86 -29.86
CA PRO A 125 17.16 17.04 -31.02
C PRO A 125 17.41 18.51 -31.37
N ARG A 126 16.36 19.35 -31.29
CA ARG A 126 16.49 20.81 -31.52
C ARG A 126 17.34 21.48 -30.46
N LEU A 127 17.23 21.03 -29.21
CA LEU A 127 18.05 21.53 -28.12
C LEU A 127 19.53 21.17 -28.35
N SER A 128 19.82 19.94 -28.76
CA SER A 128 21.18 19.50 -29.12
C SER A 128 21.74 20.28 -30.31
N GLU A 129 20.94 20.54 -31.36
CA GLU A 129 21.36 21.40 -32.48
C GLU A 129 21.65 22.84 -32.04
N ILE A 130 20.85 23.37 -31.11
CA ILE A 130 21.06 24.70 -30.54
C ILE A 130 22.33 24.71 -29.67
N GLU A 131 22.55 23.70 -28.84
CA GLU A 131 23.78 23.54 -28.05
C GLU A 131 25.01 23.48 -28.96
N GLU A 132 24.99 22.64 -29.99
CA GLU A 132 26.10 22.51 -30.93
C GLU A 132 26.42 23.84 -31.61
N LYS A 133 25.39 24.57 -32.08
CA LYS A 133 25.57 25.93 -32.61
C LYS A 133 26.08 26.90 -31.57
N LEU A 134 25.63 26.80 -30.31
CA LEU A 134 26.05 27.69 -29.24
C LEU A 134 27.50 27.44 -28.81
N TYR A 135 28.01 26.21 -28.99
CA TYR A 135 29.42 25.88 -28.84
C TYR A 135 30.27 26.29 -30.05
N SER A 136 29.76 26.15 -31.28
CA SER A 136 30.51 26.49 -32.49
C SER A 136 30.60 28.00 -32.74
N TYR A 137 29.52 28.74 -32.48
CA TYR A 137 29.41 30.16 -32.82
C TYR A 137 30.44 31.06 -32.12
N PRO A 138 30.76 30.90 -30.82
CA PRO A 138 31.83 31.66 -30.18
C PRO A 138 33.21 31.35 -30.77
N LEU A 139 33.45 30.11 -31.20
CA LEU A 139 34.71 29.69 -31.83
C LEU A 139 34.86 30.35 -33.21
N GLU A 140 33.82 30.27 -34.03
CA GLU A 140 33.78 30.89 -35.37
C GLU A 140 33.91 32.42 -35.31
N VAL A 141 33.23 33.05 -34.33
CA VAL A 141 33.35 34.49 -34.08
C VAL A 141 34.76 34.84 -33.58
N ALA A 142 35.36 34.02 -32.71
CA ALA A 142 36.73 34.23 -32.25
C ALA A 142 37.74 34.12 -33.40
N GLU A 143 37.67 33.08 -34.23
CA GLU A 143 38.56 32.89 -35.40
C GLU A 143 38.42 34.03 -36.42
N SER A 144 37.19 34.46 -36.70
CA SER A 144 36.94 35.57 -37.63
C SER A 144 37.38 36.92 -37.06
N MET A 145 37.23 37.14 -35.75
CA MET A 145 37.79 38.31 -35.07
C MET A 145 39.31 38.29 -35.06
N GLU A 146 39.93 37.14 -34.78
CA GLU A 146 41.38 36.96 -34.77
C GLU A 146 41.95 37.29 -36.15
N LYS A 147 41.40 36.73 -37.23
CA LYS A 147 41.80 37.07 -38.61
C LYS A 147 41.70 38.56 -38.90
N ARG A 148 40.57 39.21 -38.56
CA ARG A 148 40.38 40.65 -38.77
C ARG A 148 41.35 41.49 -37.94
N ILE A 149 41.63 41.10 -36.69
CA ILE A 149 42.56 41.79 -35.81
C ILE A 149 43.98 41.65 -36.35
N LEU A 150 44.37 40.47 -36.85
CA LEU A 150 45.68 40.19 -37.42
C LEU A 150 45.90 41.02 -38.70
N GLU A 151 44.93 41.04 -39.62
CA GLU A 151 44.96 41.91 -40.81
C GLU A 151 45.00 43.41 -40.44
N SER A 152 44.24 43.82 -39.42
CA SER A 152 44.26 45.20 -38.90
C SER A 152 45.62 45.54 -38.29
N LEU A 153 46.21 44.63 -37.53
CA LEU A 153 47.51 44.80 -36.89
C LEU A 153 48.61 44.86 -37.93
N GLU A 154 48.61 43.98 -38.93
CA GLU A 154 49.55 44.02 -40.05
C GLU A 154 49.48 45.37 -40.77
N LYS A 155 48.28 45.82 -41.15
CA LYS A 155 48.09 47.14 -41.78
C LYS A 155 48.51 48.28 -40.87
N LYS A 156 48.24 48.21 -39.56
CA LYS A 156 48.66 49.26 -38.60
C LYS A 156 50.18 49.24 -38.40
N VAL A 157 50.81 48.08 -38.33
CA VAL A 157 52.26 47.94 -38.22
C VAL A 157 52.93 48.46 -39.49
N GLU A 158 52.44 48.07 -40.66
CA GLU A 158 52.92 48.56 -41.95
C GLU A 158 52.74 50.08 -42.07
N ASN A 159 51.58 50.61 -41.67
CA ASN A 159 51.34 52.04 -41.63
C ASN A 159 52.20 52.78 -40.61
N ILE A 160 52.45 52.22 -39.42
CA ILE A 160 53.31 52.81 -38.38
C ILE A 160 54.78 52.77 -38.83
N VAL A 161 55.22 51.68 -39.45
CA VAL A 161 56.57 51.55 -40.00
C VAL A 161 56.76 52.55 -41.14
N ASN A 162 55.81 52.62 -42.07
CA ASN A 162 55.83 53.59 -43.17
C ASN A 162 55.69 55.04 -42.69
N SER A 163 54.86 55.31 -41.67
CA SER A 163 54.70 56.65 -41.11
C SER A 163 55.91 57.08 -40.31
N LYS A 164 56.52 56.18 -39.52
CA LYS A 164 57.77 56.47 -38.79
C LYS A 164 58.96 56.63 -39.73
N LEU A 165 59.03 55.85 -40.83
CA LEU A 165 60.01 56.08 -41.90
C LEU A 165 59.86 57.47 -42.52
N LYS A 166 58.62 57.90 -42.79
CA LYS A 166 58.33 59.26 -43.30
C LYS A 166 58.56 60.36 -42.26
N GLU A 167 58.20 60.14 -41.00
CA GLU A 167 58.40 61.09 -39.89
C GLU A 167 59.89 61.27 -39.55
N ILE A 168 60.72 60.23 -39.74
CA ILE A 168 62.18 60.32 -39.62
C ILE A 168 62.78 61.20 -40.74
N GLU A 169 62.12 61.30 -41.89
CA GLU A 169 62.52 62.21 -42.98
C GLU A 169 61.95 63.63 -42.84
N SER A 170 60.90 63.84 -42.04
CA SER A 170 60.23 65.14 -41.92
C SER A 170 59.78 65.44 -40.49
N MET A 171 60.70 65.68 -39.58
CA MET A 171 60.34 66.18 -38.25
C MET A 171 60.07 67.69 -38.27
N THR A 172 58.81 68.08 -38.05
CA THR A 172 58.35 69.44 -37.70
C THR A 172 57.29 69.39 -36.59
N PRO A 173 56.98 70.52 -35.92
CA PRO A 173 56.20 70.56 -34.67
C PRO A 173 54.70 70.14 -34.77
N GLY A 174 54.18 69.82 -35.96
CA GLY A 174 52.77 69.45 -36.18
C GLY A 174 52.38 68.06 -35.64
N VAL A 175 53.35 67.16 -35.46
CA VAL A 175 53.15 65.75 -35.08
C VAL A 175 52.52 65.60 -33.69
N ILE A 176 52.74 66.56 -32.79
CA ILE A 176 52.22 66.52 -31.42
C ILE A 176 50.68 66.66 -31.39
N LYS A 177 50.11 67.43 -32.32
CA LYS A 177 48.65 67.65 -32.37
C LYS A 177 47.91 66.41 -32.87
N ASP A 178 48.45 65.75 -33.89
CA ASP A 178 47.92 64.50 -34.44
C ASP A 178 48.01 63.32 -33.45
N ILE A 179 49.07 63.29 -32.62
CA ILE A 179 49.20 62.30 -31.54
C ILE A 179 48.14 62.52 -30.47
N MET A 180 47.86 63.78 -30.09
CA MET A 180 46.84 64.09 -29.08
C MET A 180 45.43 63.72 -29.55
N GLU A 181 45.06 63.99 -30.81
CA GLU A 181 43.76 63.57 -31.36
C GLU A 181 43.61 62.04 -31.43
N LYS A 182 44.67 61.32 -31.79
CA LYS A 182 44.67 59.85 -31.78
C LYS A 182 44.56 59.29 -30.36
N TYR A 183 45.19 59.94 -29.38
CA TYR A 183 45.10 59.54 -27.97
C TYR A 183 43.69 59.77 -27.41
N GLU A 184 43.06 60.91 -27.70
CA GLU A 184 41.67 61.16 -27.30
C GLU A 184 40.69 60.16 -27.91
N LYS A 185 40.89 59.81 -29.20
CA LYS A 185 40.06 58.81 -29.87
C LYS A 185 40.24 57.41 -29.25
N ALA A 186 41.48 57.04 -28.91
CA ALA A 186 41.77 55.79 -28.23
C ALA A 186 41.18 55.73 -26.81
N ILE A 187 41.18 56.85 -26.07
CA ILE A 187 40.53 56.95 -24.75
C ILE A 187 39.02 56.76 -24.86
N ARG A 188 38.37 57.39 -25.86
CA ARG A 188 36.93 57.21 -26.10
C ARG A 188 36.58 55.77 -26.46
N GLU A 189 37.33 55.15 -27.38
CA GLU A 189 37.13 53.73 -27.73
C GLU A 189 37.35 52.81 -26.52
N ASN A 190 38.33 53.09 -25.66
CA ASN A 190 38.59 52.28 -24.45
C ASN A 190 37.44 52.38 -23.43
N LEU A 191 36.87 53.56 -23.24
CA LEU A 191 35.69 53.77 -22.39
C LEU A 191 34.46 53.02 -22.92
N GLU A 192 34.24 53.05 -24.24
CA GLU A 192 33.13 52.35 -24.88
C GLU A 192 33.29 50.82 -24.78
N LEU A 193 34.53 50.32 -24.93
CA LEU A 193 34.85 48.90 -24.77
C LEU A 193 34.69 48.45 -23.33
N LYS A 194 35.06 49.26 -22.33
CA LYS A 194 34.82 48.97 -20.91
C LYS A 194 33.33 48.83 -20.60
N SER A 195 32.51 49.75 -21.10
CA SER A 195 31.05 49.69 -20.90
C SER A 195 30.44 48.41 -21.50
N LYS A 196 30.85 48.04 -22.72
CA LYS A 196 30.43 46.77 -23.35
C LYS A 196 30.91 45.53 -22.60
N LEU A 197 32.09 45.60 -21.98
CA LEU A 197 32.65 44.52 -21.17
C LEU A 197 31.83 44.30 -19.90
N GLU A 198 31.46 45.39 -19.20
CA GLU A 198 30.60 45.34 -18.00
C GLU A 198 29.19 44.79 -18.32
N GLU A 199 28.61 45.15 -19.46
CA GLU A 199 27.33 44.60 -19.90
C GLU A 199 27.42 43.08 -20.17
N ARG A 200 28.50 42.63 -20.83
CA ARG A 200 28.72 41.20 -21.07
C ARG A 200 28.97 40.43 -19.77
N GLU A 201 29.69 41.00 -18.80
CA GLU A 201 29.88 40.38 -17.49
C GLU A 201 28.56 40.20 -16.72
N LYS A 202 27.64 41.18 -16.81
CA LYS A 202 26.29 41.04 -16.23
C LYS A 202 25.49 39.92 -16.88
N ILE A 203 25.57 39.79 -18.21
CA ILE A 203 24.93 38.70 -18.95
C ILE A 203 25.53 37.34 -18.55
N ILE A 204 26.85 37.25 -18.45
CA ILE A 204 27.55 36.02 -18.01
C ILE A 204 27.13 35.62 -16.59
N LYS A 205 27.01 36.58 -15.67
CA LYS A 205 26.52 36.29 -14.30
C LYS A 205 25.10 35.72 -14.32
N LYS A 206 24.20 36.34 -15.08
CA LYS A 206 22.81 35.87 -15.22
C LYS A 206 22.73 34.46 -15.82
N LEU A 207 23.50 34.18 -16.86
CA LEU A 207 23.56 32.87 -17.48
C LEU A 207 24.12 31.81 -16.52
N LYS A 208 25.15 32.15 -15.72
CA LYS A 208 25.69 31.25 -14.69
C LYS A 208 24.67 30.91 -13.60
N GLU A 209 23.84 31.86 -13.20
CA GLU A 209 22.75 31.60 -12.24
C GLU A 209 21.69 30.66 -12.83
N GLN A 210 21.32 30.85 -14.10
CA GLN A 210 20.40 29.95 -14.79
C GLN A 210 20.98 28.53 -14.94
N LEU A 211 22.27 28.43 -15.26
CA LEU A 211 22.98 27.16 -15.41
C LEU A 211 22.97 26.34 -14.11
N LYS A 212 23.18 26.99 -12.95
CA LYS A 212 23.05 26.34 -11.64
C LYS A 212 21.65 25.79 -11.39
N GLY A 213 20.61 26.53 -11.77
CA GLY A 213 19.23 26.06 -11.66
C GLY A 213 18.96 24.80 -12.51
N PHE A 214 19.54 24.73 -13.71
CA PHE A 214 19.44 23.55 -14.57
C PHE A 214 20.25 22.36 -14.04
N GLU A 215 21.44 22.58 -13.48
CA GLU A 215 22.25 21.54 -12.84
C GLU A 215 21.53 20.90 -11.64
N GLU A 216 20.82 21.69 -10.84
CA GLU A 216 19.97 21.17 -9.76
C GLU A 216 18.77 20.38 -10.28
N GLY A 217 18.18 20.81 -11.40
CA GLY A 217 17.14 20.05 -12.11
C GLY A 217 17.65 18.70 -12.61
N ALA A 218 18.82 18.67 -13.23
CA ALA A 218 19.44 17.46 -13.74
C ALA A 218 19.77 16.45 -12.63
N LYS A 219 20.26 16.92 -11.47
CA LYS A 219 20.49 16.04 -10.30
C LYS A 219 19.20 15.38 -9.80
N LYS A 220 18.09 16.14 -9.75
CA LYS A 220 16.78 15.58 -9.38
C LYS A 220 16.30 14.52 -10.37
N VAL A 221 16.53 14.74 -11.67
CA VAL A 221 16.19 13.77 -12.71
C VAL A 221 17.01 12.47 -12.53
N GLN A 222 18.32 12.58 -12.27
CA GLN A 222 19.16 11.40 -12.01
C GLN A 222 18.74 10.62 -10.76
N GLU A 223 18.30 11.30 -9.70
CA GLU A 223 17.77 10.64 -8.50
C GLU A 223 16.46 9.88 -8.81
N ILE A 224 15.60 10.45 -9.65
CA ILE A 224 14.37 9.79 -10.10
C ILE A 224 14.68 8.57 -10.97
N GLU A 225 15.63 8.67 -11.91
CA GLU A 225 16.07 7.55 -12.74
C GLU A 225 16.61 6.39 -11.90
N LYS A 226 17.41 6.68 -10.86
CA LYS A 226 17.89 5.64 -9.94
C LYS A 226 16.73 4.92 -9.24
N LYS A 227 15.74 5.66 -8.75
CA LYS A 227 14.55 5.06 -8.12
C LYS A 227 13.76 4.21 -9.12
N ILE A 228 13.60 4.68 -10.36
CA ILE A 228 12.95 3.90 -11.43
C ILE A 228 13.71 2.59 -11.68
N GLY A 229 15.04 2.63 -11.75
CA GLY A 229 15.87 1.43 -11.91
C GLY A 229 15.73 0.43 -10.74
N GLU A 230 15.57 0.92 -9.51
CA GLU A 230 15.25 0.07 -8.34
C GLU A 230 13.86 -0.57 -8.47
N TYR A 231 12.83 0.20 -8.87
CA TYR A 231 11.50 -0.33 -9.13
C TYR A 231 11.48 -1.38 -10.26
N GLU A 232 12.27 -1.19 -11.32
CA GLU A 232 12.39 -2.18 -12.40
C GLU A 232 13.03 -3.48 -11.93
N LYS A 233 14.00 -3.42 -11.01
CA LYS A 233 14.59 -4.63 -10.40
C LYS A 233 13.55 -5.37 -9.56
N VAL A 234 12.83 -4.67 -8.69
CA VAL A 234 11.76 -5.25 -7.88
C VAL A 234 10.66 -5.84 -8.77
N ALA A 235 10.28 -5.15 -9.85
CA ALA A 235 9.30 -5.66 -10.80
C ALA A 235 9.77 -6.93 -11.52
N ARG A 236 11.07 -7.04 -11.85
CA ARG A 236 11.65 -8.27 -12.40
C ARG A 236 11.61 -9.41 -11.39
N GLU A 237 12.00 -9.17 -10.15
CA GLU A 237 11.94 -10.16 -9.07
C GLU A 237 10.52 -10.65 -8.85
N LEU A 238 9.53 -9.75 -8.82
CA LEU A 238 8.11 -10.10 -8.72
C LEU A 238 7.62 -10.95 -9.89
N ARG A 239 8.07 -10.67 -11.12
CA ARG A 239 7.75 -11.52 -12.29
C ARG A 239 8.37 -12.91 -12.17
N GLU A 240 9.61 -13.01 -11.69
CA GLU A 240 10.25 -14.31 -11.46
C GLU A 240 9.54 -15.11 -10.36
N ILE A 241 9.17 -14.46 -9.26
CA ILE A 241 8.37 -15.05 -8.19
C ILE A 241 7.03 -15.54 -8.74
N LYS A 242 6.31 -14.70 -9.49
CA LYS A 242 5.05 -15.07 -10.15
C LYS A 242 5.23 -16.27 -11.08
N ALA A 243 6.28 -16.30 -11.89
CA ALA A 243 6.58 -17.43 -12.77
C ALA A 243 6.87 -18.73 -11.99
N ARG A 244 7.56 -18.64 -10.84
CA ARG A 244 7.79 -19.78 -9.95
C ARG A 244 6.48 -20.25 -9.29
N LEU A 245 5.63 -19.33 -8.83
CA LEU A 245 4.30 -19.63 -8.28
C LEU A 245 3.42 -20.35 -9.31
N ILE A 246 3.39 -19.88 -10.56
CA ILE A 246 2.65 -20.54 -11.65
C ILE A 246 3.19 -21.95 -11.90
N LYS A 247 4.52 -22.15 -11.90
CA LYS A 247 5.12 -23.49 -12.07
C LYS A 247 4.76 -24.46 -10.94
N ILE A 248 4.62 -23.97 -9.72
CA ILE A 248 4.30 -24.79 -8.53
C ILE A 248 2.80 -25.13 -8.46
N THR A 249 1.94 -24.18 -8.83
CA THR A 249 0.49 -24.27 -8.58
C THR A 249 -0.35 -24.49 -9.82
N GLY A 250 0.19 -24.19 -11.01
CA GLY A 250 -0.53 -24.22 -12.28
C GLY A 250 -1.50 -23.05 -12.49
N VAL A 251 -1.62 -22.13 -11.52
CA VAL A 251 -2.60 -21.03 -11.54
C VAL A 251 -1.92 -19.70 -11.81
N TYR A 252 -2.52 -18.90 -12.69
CA TYR A 252 -2.01 -17.59 -13.15
C TYR A 252 -2.24 -16.45 -12.16
N ASP A 253 -3.23 -16.61 -11.28
CA ASP A 253 -3.52 -15.64 -10.22
C ASP A 253 -2.68 -15.91 -8.97
N VAL A 254 -2.06 -14.86 -8.43
CA VAL A 254 -1.09 -14.95 -7.34
C VAL A 254 -1.78 -15.28 -6.03
N GLU A 255 -2.98 -14.73 -5.80
CA GLU A 255 -3.74 -14.99 -4.57
C GLU A 255 -4.32 -16.41 -4.55
N GLU A 256 -4.85 -16.90 -5.67
CA GLU A 256 -5.32 -18.28 -5.79
C GLU A 256 -4.16 -19.29 -5.72
N ALA A 257 -3.02 -18.99 -6.35
CA ALA A 257 -1.81 -19.80 -6.25
C ALA A 257 -1.32 -19.90 -4.79
N LEU A 258 -1.28 -18.77 -4.06
CA LEU A 258 -0.92 -18.77 -2.64
C LEU A 258 -1.92 -19.58 -1.80
N ASN A 259 -3.23 -19.41 -2.02
CA ASN A 259 -4.27 -20.19 -1.35
C ASN A 259 -4.17 -21.69 -1.62
N ILE A 260 -3.79 -22.08 -2.84
CA ILE A 260 -3.55 -23.49 -3.19
C ILE A 260 -2.31 -23.99 -2.45
N ILE A 261 -1.20 -23.24 -2.41
CA ILE A 261 0.00 -23.62 -1.64
C ILE A 261 -0.32 -23.77 -0.15
N GLU A 262 -1.08 -22.84 0.43
CA GLU A 262 -1.52 -22.91 1.83
C GLU A 262 -2.39 -24.13 2.12
N ARG A 263 -3.25 -24.53 1.17
CA ARG A 263 -4.14 -25.69 1.32
C ARG A 263 -3.50 -27.04 0.99
N SER A 264 -2.50 -27.06 0.09
CA SER A 264 -1.92 -28.30 -0.45
C SER A 264 -0.52 -28.63 0.06
N TYR A 265 0.24 -27.66 0.59
CA TYR A 265 1.62 -27.86 1.04
C TYR A 265 1.88 -27.62 2.54
N ILE A 266 0.82 -27.60 3.35
CA ILE A 266 0.94 -27.62 4.81
C ILE A 266 0.31 -28.92 5.33
N PRO A 267 1.09 -30.02 5.48
CA PRO A 267 0.55 -31.23 6.07
C PRO A 267 0.15 -30.92 7.52
N LYS A 268 -1.13 -31.13 7.86
CA LYS A 268 -1.68 -30.92 9.21
C LYS A 268 -0.82 -31.57 10.31
N SER A 269 -0.10 -32.65 9.98
CA SER A 269 0.87 -33.31 10.87
C SER A 269 2.03 -32.40 11.31
N LYS A 270 2.61 -31.59 10.41
CA LYS A 270 3.68 -30.64 10.80
C LYS A 270 3.14 -29.45 11.56
N VAL A 271 1.90 -29.03 11.32
CA VAL A 271 1.26 -27.97 12.11
C VAL A 271 0.91 -28.46 13.51
N GLU A 272 0.49 -29.71 13.67
CA GLU A 272 0.30 -30.32 14.98
C GLU A 272 1.62 -30.52 15.74
N GLU A 273 2.69 -30.96 15.06
CA GLU A 273 4.03 -31.03 15.65
C GLU A 273 4.56 -29.64 16.01
N LEU A 274 4.43 -28.65 15.13
CA LEU A 274 4.80 -27.27 15.42
C LEU A 274 3.96 -26.67 16.54
N ALA A 275 2.66 -26.96 16.61
CA ALA A 275 1.79 -26.50 17.69
C ALA A 275 2.14 -27.16 19.03
N LYS A 276 2.56 -28.44 19.03
CA LYS A 276 3.11 -29.11 20.22
C LYS A 276 4.43 -28.48 20.64
N ASN A 277 5.36 -28.27 19.70
CA ASN A 277 6.66 -27.66 19.97
C ASN A 277 6.50 -26.20 20.45
N ILE A 278 5.55 -25.44 19.91
CA ILE A 278 5.22 -24.08 20.37
C ILE A 278 4.65 -24.12 21.79
N LYS A 279 3.77 -25.08 22.12
CA LYS A 279 3.26 -25.23 23.49
C LYS A 279 4.37 -25.62 24.47
N GLU A 280 5.28 -26.50 24.09
CA GLU A 280 6.45 -26.87 24.91
C GLU A 280 7.37 -25.67 25.11
N LEU A 281 7.72 -24.95 24.05
CA LEU A 281 8.55 -23.73 24.11
C LEU A 281 7.88 -22.62 24.92
N MET A 282 6.55 -22.45 24.85
CA MET A 282 5.84 -21.49 25.69
C MET A 282 5.89 -21.89 27.17
N ARG A 283 5.80 -23.18 27.48
CA ARG A 283 5.94 -23.67 28.86
C ARG A 283 7.34 -23.45 29.39
N GLU A 284 8.37 -23.76 28.59
CA GLU A 284 9.77 -23.50 28.93
C GLU A 284 10.05 -22.01 29.10
N ASN A 285 9.43 -21.13 28.29
CA ASN A 285 9.56 -19.68 28.45
C ASN A 285 8.90 -19.16 29.73
N GLU A 286 7.74 -19.73 30.12
CA GLU A 286 7.07 -19.40 31.38
C GLU A 286 7.93 -19.86 32.58
N GLU A 287 8.48 -21.07 32.53
CA GLU A 287 9.42 -21.59 33.53
C GLU A 287 10.68 -20.71 33.64
N LEU A 288 11.27 -20.30 32.51
CA LEU A 288 12.42 -19.39 32.46
C LEU A 288 12.09 -17.98 32.95
N ARG A 289 10.85 -17.51 32.79
CA ARG A 289 10.38 -16.23 33.33
C ARG A 289 10.25 -16.29 34.85
N GLU A 290 9.67 -17.36 35.37
CA GLU A 290 9.61 -17.59 36.81
C GLU A 290 11.01 -17.70 37.42
N GLU A 291 11.92 -18.40 36.74
CA GLU A 291 13.31 -18.53 37.19
C GLU A 291 14.06 -17.19 37.13
N ASN A 292 13.88 -16.39 36.07
CA ASN A 292 14.43 -15.03 36.00
C ASN A 292 13.89 -14.12 37.10
N GLU A 293 12.60 -14.22 37.45
CA GLU A 293 12.04 -13.46 38.57
C GLU A 293 12.63 -13.90 39.92
N ARG A 294 12.82 -15.20 40.13
CA ARG A 294 13.49 -15.72 41.33
C ARG A 294 14.92 -15.21 41.41
N LEU A 295 15.68 -15.32 40.32
CA LEU A 295 17.06 -14.82 40.23
C LEU A 295 17.12 -13.30 40.44
N ARG A 296 16.17 -12.51 39.92
CA ARG A 296 16.09 -11.07 40.22
C ARG A 296 15.84 -10.79 41.69
N LYS A 297 14.94 -11.54 42.34
CA LYS A 297 14.70 -11.42 43.79
C LYS A 297 15.94 -11.82 44.60
N GLU A 298 16.69 -12.82 44.15
CA GLU A 298 17.96 -13.22 44.77
C GLU A 298 19.05 -12.18 44.56
N ILE A 299 19.19 -11.63 43.35
CA ILE A 299 20.11 -10.52 43.07
C ILE A 299 19.74 -9.30 43.92
N GLU A 300 18.46 -8.97 44.07
CA GLU A 300 18.04 -7.87 44.95
C GLU A 300 18.37 -8.13 46.42
N LYS A 301 18.19 -9.37 46.90
CA LYS A 301 18.60 -9.76 48.26
C LYS A 301 20.12 -9.65 48.42
N ILE A 302 20.90 -10.17 47.48
CA ILE A 302 22.37 -10.06 47.49
C ILE A 302 22.79 -8.59 47.41
N THR A 303 22.15 -7.78 46.57
CA THR A 303 22.44 -6.34 46.44
C THR A 303 22.11 -5.60 47.73
N LYS A 304 21.00 -5.94 48.40
CA LYS A 304 20.67 -5.40 49.73
C LYS A 304 21.71 -5.82 50.75
N LEU A 305 22.10 -7.10 50.80
CA LEU A 305 23.15 -7.59 51.68
C LEU A 305 24.49 -6.89 51.42
N ILE A 306 24.89 -6.68 50.15
CA ILE A 306 26.09 -5.93 49.79
C ILE A 306 25.97 -4.48 50.22
N LYS A 307 24.80 -3.83 50.05
CA LYS A 307 24.58 -2.47 50.55
C LYS A 307 24.68 -2.39 52.06
N THR A 308 24.10 -3.34 52.79
CA THR A 308 24.21 -3.41 54.25
C THR A 308 25.65 -3.63 54.68
N ILE A 309 26.39 -4.53 54.02
CA ILE A 309 27.83 -4.75 54.27
C ILE A 309 28.66 -3.51 53.89
N MET A 310 28.32 -2.78 52.84
CA MET A 310 28.98 -1.51 52.48
C MET A 310 28.64 -0.42 53.49
N GLU A 311 27.41 -0.32 53.97
CA GLU A 311 26.98 0.66 54.97
C GLU A 311 27.58 0.37 56.36
N GLU A 312 27.69 -0.91 56.74
CA GLU A 312 28.41 -1.37 57.93
C GLU A 312 29.94 -1.21 57.78
N GLY A 313 30.49 -1.48 56.59
CA GLY A 313 31.93 -1.29 56.30
C GLY A 313 32.35 0.17 56.15
N ILE A 314 31.43 1.06 55.79
CA ILE A 314 31.64 2.52 55.78
C ILE A 314 31.42 3.14 57.16
N THR A 315 30.75 2.45 58.09
CA THR A 315 30.56 2.92 59.48
C THR A 315 31.59 2.40 60.49
N GLU A 316 32.42 1.40 60.15
CA GLU A 316 33.65 1.03 60.90
C GLU A 316 34.93 1.71 60.38
N SER A 317 34.84 2.97 59.95
CA SER A 317 36.03 3.83 59.81
C SER A 317 35.69 5.29 60.07
N PRO A 318 35.60 5.65 61.36
CA PRO A 318 36.45 6.71 61.88
C PRO A 318 37.11 6.22 63.18
N SER A 319 38.43 6.20 63.29
CA SER A 319 39.27 7.19 64.01
C SER A 319 40.72 6.68 63.84
N GLN A 320 41.71 7.47 63.38
CA GLN A 320 42.60 8.25 64.27
C GLN A 320 43.07 7.39 65.46
N GLU A 321 44.33 7.01 65.63
CA GLU A 321 45.53 7.83 65.80
C GLU A 321 46.75 6.91 65.98
N GLU A 322 47.93 7.46 65.68
CA GLU A 322 49.29 7.18 66.25
C GLU A 322 49.83 5.75 66.38
#